data_AF-E2C185-F1
#
_entry.id   AF-E2C185-F1
#
_cell.length_a   1.000
_cell.length_b   1.000
_cell.length_c   1.000
_cell.angle_alpha   90.00
_cell.angle_beta   90.00
_cell.angle_gamma   90.00
#
_symmetry.space_group_name_H-M   'P 1'
#
loop_
_entity.id
_entity.type
_entity.pdbx_description
1 polymer ?
#
loop_
_entity_poly.entity_id
_entity_poly.type
_entity_poly.pdbx_seq_one_letter_code
_entity_poly.pdbx_strand_id
1 'polypeptide(L)'
;MSTACASRYEAVFLCSHLKGPKMSYAIAAKYVRKSKSFVAKWVQQYKKIKSVDDLPERGSIGKVTPNMEKKIVNLFKRNPTLTLRQGAAKLK
;
A
#
# COMPACT_ATOMS: atom_id res chain seq x y z
N MET A 1 0.14 8.73 -8.96
CA MET A 1 -0.89 7.74 -8.57
C MET A 1 -1.03 6.72 -9.70
N SER A 2 -0.80 5.43 -9.44
CA SER A 2 -0.95 4.37 -10.48
C SER A 2 -2.44 4.10 -10.74
N THR A 3 -2.81 3.78 -11.98
CA THR A 3 -4.19 3.43 -12.38
C THR A 3 -4.80 2.30 -11.54
N ALA A 4 -3.96 1.36 -11.10
CA ALA A 4 -4.37 0.27 -10.22
C ALA A 4 -4.77 0.75 -8.81
N CYS A 5 -4.18 1.83 -8.31
CA CYS A 5 -4.48 2.42 -7.02
C CYS A 5 -5.83 3.18 -7.07
N ALA A 6 -6.06 3.95 -8.15
CA ALA A 6 -7.31 4.69 -8.37
C ALA A 6 -8.55 3.77 -8.34
N SER A 7 -8.52 2.64 -9.07
CA SER A 7 -9.66 1.70 -9.12
C SER A 7 -10.04 1.07 -7.77
N ARG A 8 -9.09 0.96 -6.83
CA ARG A 8 -9.34 0.41 -5.49
C ARG A 8 -10.07 1.44 -4.62
N TYR A 9 -9.61 2.69 -4.66
CA TYR A 9 -10.24 3.78 -3.94
C TYR A 9 -11.65 4.03 -4.47
N GLU A 10 -11.83 4.01 -5.80
CA GLU A 10 -13.16 4.13 -6.40
C GLU A 10 -14.10 3.02 -5.93
N ALA A 11 -13.65 1.76 -5.89
CA ALA A 11 -14.47 0.64 -5.39
C ALA A 11 -14.90 0.84 -3.93
N VAL A 12 -14.00 1.32 -3.08
CA VAL A 12 -14.30 1.60 -1.66
C VAL A 12 -15.21 2.81 -1.51
N PHE A 13 -14.96 3.87 -2.30
CA PHE A 13 -15.76 5.08 -2.32
C PHE A 13 -17.22 4.78 -2.66
N LEU A 14 -17.43 4.04 -3.75
CA LEU A 14 -18.76 3.70 -4.24
C LEU A 14 -19.56 2.86 -3.23
N CYS A 15 -18.92 1.95 -2.50
CA CYS A 15 -19.62 0.96 -1.69
C CYS A 15 -19.68 1.25 -0.19
N SER A 16 -18.76 2.03 0.39
CA SER A 16 -18.65 2.12 1.86
C SER A 16 -18.29 3.50 2.40
N HIS A 17 -17.96 4.47 1.55
CA HIS A 17 -17.63 5.80 2.01
C HIS A 17 -18.89 6.59 2.40
N LEU A 18 -18.81 7.38 3.49
CA LEU A 18 -19.96 8.14 4.02
C LEU A 18 -20.53 9.13 3.02
N LYS A 19 -19.65 9.78 2.25
CA LYS A 19 -20.00 10.71 1.15
C LYS A 19 -20.22 10.00 -0.20
N GLY A 20 -20.13 8.67 -0.23
CA GLY A 20 -20.26 7.87 -1.43
C GLY A 20 -21.70 7.43 -1.68
N PRO A 21 -22.02 6.98 -2.91
CA PRO A 21 -23.37 6.58 -3.32
C PRO A 21 -23.89 5.26 -2.69
N LYS A 22 -23.12 4.62 -1.79
CA LYS A 22 -23.46 3.35 -1.10
C LYS A 22 -24.02 2.27 -2.03
N MET A 23 -23.40 2.13 -3.20
CA MET A 23 -23.80 1.19 -4.23
C MET A 23 -23.56 -0.26 -3.81
N SER A 24 -24.38 -1.16 -4.37
CA SER A 24 -24.13 -2.60 -4.27
C SER A 24 -22.82 -2.97 -5.00
N TYR A 25 -22.18 -4.06 -4.56
CA TYR A 25 -20.91 -4.48 -5.15
C TYR A 25 -21.01 -4.82 -6.64
N ALA A 26 -22.18 -5.27 -7.11
CA ALA A 26 -22.40 -5.57 -8.52
C ALA A 26 -22.42 -4.30 -9.40
N ILE A 27 -23.06 -3.23 -8.91
CA ILE A 27 -23.13 -1.95 -9.62
C ILE A 27 -21.74 -1.30 -9.63
N ALA A 28 -21.07 -1.27 -8.47
CA ALA A 28 -19.72 -0.74 -8.38
C ALA A 28 -18.73 -1.49 -9.28
N ALA A 29 -18.82 -2.82 -9.36
CA ALA A 29 -17.98 -3.64 -10.23
C ALA A 29 -18.14 -3.27 -11.72
N LYS A 30 -19.39 -3.05 -12.17
CA LYS A 30 -19.66 -2.55 -13.53
C LYS A 30 -19.05 -1.17 -13.75
N TYR A 31 -19.17 -0.27 -12.76
CA TYR A 31 -18.64 1.09 -12.84
C TYR A 31 -17.11 1.12 -12.95
N VAL A 32 -16.39 0.43 -12.05
CA VAL A 32 -14.92 0.36 -12.08
C VAL A 32 -14.37 -0.60 -13.14
N ARG A 33 -15.25 -1.27 -13.90
CA ARG A 33 -14.92 -2.29 -14.92
C ARG A 33 -14.00 -3.39 -14.36
N LYS A 34 -14.31 -3.87 -13.15
CA LYS A 34 -13.61 -4.96 -12.45
C LYS A 34 -14.60 -6.04 -12.02
N SER A 35 -14.09 -7.14 -11.47
CA SER A 35 -14.94 -8.20 -10.93
C SER A 35 -15.59 -7.80 -9.60
N LYS A 36 -16.73 -8.42 -9.29
CA LYS A 36 -17.38 -8.27 -7.97
C LYS A 36 -16.47 -8.74 -6.83
N SER A 37 -15.67 -9.77 -7.06
CA SER A 37 -14.68 -10.27 -6.09
C SER A 37 -13.59 -9.24 -5.80
N PHE A 38 -13.14 -8.48 -6.81
CA PHE A 38 -12.19 -7.39 -6.63
C PHE A 38 -12.77 -6.31 -5.70
N VAL A 39 -14.00 -5.84 -5.99
CA VAL A 39 -14.68 -4.83 -5.15
C VAL A 39 -14.85 -5.34 -3.73
N ALA A 40 -15.32 -6.58 -3.55
CA ALA A 40 -15.51 -7.17 -2.23
C ALA A 40 -14.21 -7.24 -1.43
N LYS A 41 -13.10 -7.68 -2.05
CA LYS A 41 -11.77 -7.73 -1.42
C LYS A 41 -11.36 -6.37 -0.87
N TRP A 42 -11.47 -5.31 -1.68
CA TRP A 42 -11.04 -3.97 -1.27
C TRP A 42 -11.94 -3.31 -0.24
N VAL A 43 -13.26 -3.50 -0.36
CA VAL A 43 -14.20 -3.01 0.65
C VAL A 43 -13.98 -3.71 1.99
N GLN A 44 -13.75 -5.02 2.00
CA GLN A 44 -13.44 -5.77 3.23
C GLN A 44 -12.09 -5.35 3.81
N GLN A 45 -11.07 -5.16 2.97
CA GLN A 45 -9.76 -4.68 3.40
C GLN A 45 -9.85 -3.31 4.07
N TYR A 46 -10.59 -2.38 3.46
CA TYR A 46 -10.82 -1.06 4.02
C TYR A 46 -11.58 -1.10 5.35
N LYS A 47 -12.54 -2.03 5.52
CA LYS A 47 -13.21 -2.21 6.82
C LYS A 47 -12.25 -2.68 7.91
N LYS A 48 -11.26 -3.52 7.57
CA LYS A 48 -10.27 -4.05 8.51
C LYS A 48 -9.16 -3.05 8.85
N ILE A 49 -8.54 -2.43 7.84
CA ILE A 49 -7.30 -1.65 8.00
C ILE A 49 -7.56 -0.14 7.89
N LYS A 50 -8.76 0.28 7.44
CA LYS A 50 -9.08 1.67 7.07
C LYS A 50 -8.16 2.24 5.99
N SER A 51 -7.44 1.36 5.28
CA SER A 51 -6.51 1.69 4.20
C SER A 51 -6.82 0.87 2.96
N VAL A 52 -6.62 1.49 1.79
CA VAL A 52 -6.85 0.90 0.47
C VAL A 52 -5.52 0.54 -0.22
N ASP A 53 -4.41 1.07 0.29
CA ASP A 53 -3.07 0.85 -0.27
C ASP A 53 -2.28 -0.25 0.43
N ASP A 54 -2.63 -0.54 1.69
CA ASP A 54 -2.02 -1.57 2.50
C ASP A 54 -2.58 -2.95 2.14
N LEU A 55 -2.01 -3.51 1.07
CA LEU A 55 -2.12 -4.95 0.82
C LEU A 55 -1.26 -5.68 1.86
N PRO A 56 -1.71 -6.82 2.40
CA PRO A 56 -0.84 -7.69 3.18
C PRO A 56 0.33 -8.22 2.34
N GLU A 57 0.17 -8.25 1.01
CA GLU A 57 1.12 -8.73 0.02
C GLU A 57 1.91 -7.60 -0.69
N ARG A 58 1.77 -6.32 -0.29
CA ARG A 58 2.62 -5.23 -0.82
C ARG A 58 4.00 -5.34 -0.15
N GLY A 59 4.71 -6.38 -0.58
CA GLY A 59 5.98 -6.82 -0.05
C GLY A 59 5.82 -7.47 1.31
N SER A 60 6.40 -8.65 1.46
CA SER A 60 7.38 -8.75 2.53
C SER A 60 8.19 -7.45 2.51
N ILE A 61 7.84 -6.50 3.39
CA ILE A 61 8.80 -5.48 3.84
C ILE A 61 9.99 -6.36 4.17
N GLY A 62 11.03 -6.36 3.32
CA GLY A 62 12.15 -7.26 3.46
C GLY A 62 12.57 -7.13 4.90
N LYS A 63 12.27 -8.16 5.70
CA LYS A 63 12.09 -7.99 7.14
C LYS A 63 13.41 -7.42 7.61
N VAL A 64 13.42 -6.14 7.99
CA VAL A 64 14.67 -5.47 8.30
C VAL A 64 15.22 -6.23 9.49
N THR A 65 16.26 -7.04 9.23
CA THR A 65 16.81 -7.85 10.29
C THR A 65 17.57 -6.91 11.22
N PRO A 66 17.66 -7.20 12.52
CA PRO A 66 18.47 -6.41 13.44
C PRO A 66 19.92 -6.22 12.95
N ASN A 67 20.42 -7.18 12.15
CA ASN A 67 21.72 -7.09 11.50
C ASN A 67 21.78 -6.03 10.39
N MET A 68 20.73 -5.90 9.57
CA MET A 68 20.63 -4.86 8.55
C MET A 68 20.54 -3.47 9.19
N GLU A 69 19.73 -3.31 10.24
CA GLU A 69 19.66 -2.08 11.05
C GLU A 69 21.03 -1.71 11.62
N LYS A 70 21.73 -2.66 12.24
CA LYS A 70 23.07 -2.42 12.79
C LYS A 70 24.07 -1.99 11.71
N LYS A 71 24.01 -2.59 10.51
CA LYS A 71 24.85 -2.19 9.37
C LYS A 71 24.53 -0.77 8.89
N ILE A 72 23.25 -0.43 8.76
CA ILE A 72 22.80 0.92 8.39
C ILE A 72 23.30 1.95 9.40
N VAL A 73 23.03 1.72 10.69
CA VAL A 73 23.43 2.65 11.77
C VAL A 73 24.95 2.82 11.81
N ASN A 74 25.73 1.74 11.70
CA ASN A 74 27.19 1.83 11.69
C ASN A 74 27.74 2.58 10.47
N LEU A 75 27.11 2.44 9.30
CA LEU A 75 27.55 3.13 8.07
C LEU A 75 27.44 4.65 8.22
N PHE A 76 26.29 5.13 8.71
CA PHE A 76 26.05 6.57 8.91
C PHE A 76 26.79 7.13 10.15
N LYS A 77 27.01 6.32 11.19
CA LYS A 77 27.88 6.71 12.32
C LYS A 77 29.33 6.93 11.88
N ARG A 78 29.87 6.09 10.99
CA ARG A 78 31.23 6.23 10.47
C ARG A 78 31.38 7.33 9.42
N ASN A 79 30.29 7.73 8.77
CA ASN A 79 30.29 8.71 7.69
C ASN A 79 29.12 9.70 7.89
N PRO A 80 29.23 10.66 8.82
CA PRO A 80 28.12 11.56 9.16
C PRO A 80 27.71 12.50 8.02
N THR A 81 28.60 12.74 7.05
CA THR A 81 28.34 13.55 5.85
C THR A 81 27.70 12.76 4.70
N LEU A 82 27.49 11.46 4.89
CA LEU A 82 26.98 10.58 3.85
C LEU A 82 25.50 10.83 3.61
N THR A 83 25.13 11.10 2.35
CA THR A 83 23.72 11.26 1.99
C THR A 83 23.00 9.91 1.97
N LEU A 84 21.68 9.93 2.14
CA LEU A 84 20.84 8.73 2.08
C LEU A 84 21.02 7.93 0.77
N ARG A 85 21.16 8.64 -0.36
CA ARG A 85 21.37 8.03 -1.69
C ARG A 85 22.71 7.28 -1.77
N GLN A 86 23.77 7.86 -1.23
CA GLN A 86 25.09 7.23 -1.17
C GLN A 86 25.10 6.05 -0.19
N GLY A 87 24.38 6.15 0.92
CA GLY A 87 24.20 5.05 1.87
C GLY A 87 23.51 3.85 1.24
N ALA A 88 22.41 4.07 0.53
CA ALA A 88 21.70 3.02 -0.18
C ALA A 88 22.57 2.30 -1.22
N ALA A 89 23.47 3.01 -1.91
CA ALA A 89 24.42 2.40 -2.84
C ALA A 89 25.50 1.55 -2.16
N LYS A 90 25.90 1.90 -0.94
CA LYS A 90 26.90 1.16 -0.13
C LYS A 90 26.34 -0.02 0.66
N LEU A 91 25.01 -0.13 0.76
CA LEU A 91 24.29 -1.17 1.51
C LEU A 91 23.81 -2.34 0.63
N LYS A 92 24.19 -2.36 -0.66
CA LYS A 92 23.90 -3.46 -1.59
C LYS A 92 24.66 -4.73 -1.24
#